data_AF-A0A920MC19-F1
#
_entry.id   AF-A0A920MC19-F1
#
_cell.length_a   1.000
_cell.length_b   1.000
_cell.length_c   1.000
_cell.angle_alpha   90.00
_cell.angle_beta   90.00
_cell.angle_gamma   90.00
#
_symmetry.space_group_name_H-M   'P 1'
#
loop_
_entity.id
_entity.type
_entity.pdbx_description
1 polymer ?
#
loop_
_entity_poly.entity_id
_entity_poly.type
_entity_poly.pdbx_seq_one_letter_code
_entity_poly.pdbx_strand_id
1 'polypeptide(L)' 'MYQSPTLTKVIGILPSMKAPTVNELFGGEGYAVETVVPKDQINILIPELRGSGASDMLKYLFQKSFANPI' A
#
# COMPACT_ATOMS: atom_id res chain seq x y z
N MET A 1 -17.28 -10.45 8.99
CA MET A 1 -15.99 -10.01 8.42
C MET A 1 -15.58 -8.73 9.13
N TYR A 2 -14.92 -8.84 10.28
CA TYR A 2 -14.35 -7.68 10.95
C TYR A 2 -12.95 -7.48 10.36
N GLN A 3 -12.78 -6.50 9.48
CA GLN A 3 -11.44 -6.10 9.06
C GLN A 3 -10.72 -5.56 10.30
N SER A 4 -9.44 -5.92 10.44
CA SER A 4 -8.60 -5.43 11.54
C SER A 4 -8.66 -3.90 11.63
N PRO A 5 -8.85 -3.30 12.82
CA PRO A 5 -8.88 -1.84 12.99
C PRO A 5 -7.63 -1.15 12.44
N THR A 6 -6.48 -1.84 12.47
CA THR A 6 -5.22 -1.36 11.88
C THR A 6 -5.29 -1.33 10.36
N LEU A 7 -5.84 -2.37 9.73
CA LEU A 7 -5.98 -2.44 8.27
C LEU A 7 -6.87 -1.30 7.75
N THR A 8 -7.98 -1.02 8.43
CA THR A 8 -8.88 0.09 8.04
C THR A 8 -8.18 1.44 8.11
N LYS A 9 -7.35 1.68 9.13
CA LYS A 9 -6.56 2.92 9.24
C LYS A 9 -5.54 3.05 8.11
N VAL A 10 -4.80 1.98 7.83
CA VAL A 10 -3.80 1.94 6.75
C VAL A 10 -4.47 2.22 5.39
N ILE A 11 -5.57 1.53 5.08
CA ILE A 11 -6.31 1.74 3.82
C ILE A 11 -6.82 3.18 3.71
N GLY A 12 -7.26 3.80 4.82
CA GLY A 12 -7.72 5.19 4.83
C GLY A 12 -6.65 6.24 4.53
N ILE A 13 -5.37 5.91 4.73
CA ILE A 13 -4.24 6.80 4.44
C ILE A 13 -3.77 6.67 2.98
N LEU A 14 -3.84 5.46 2.42
CA LEU A 14 -3.25 5.18 1.12
C LEU A 14 -3.98 5.91 -0.02
N PRO A 15 -3.27 6.74 -0.81
CA PRO A 15 -3.84 7.27 -2.04
C PRO A 15 -3.93 6.12 -3.04
N SER A 16 -5.13 5.82 -3.51
CA SER A 16 -5.38 4.77 -4.49
C SER A 16 -6.19 5.31 -5.66
N MET A 17 -5.79 4.96 -6.88
CA MET A 17 -6.58 5.27 -8.08
C MET A 17 -7.87 4.45 -8.18
N LYS A 18 -7.92 3.25 -7.59
CA LYS A 18 -9.10 2.37 -7.56
C LYS A 18 -9.29 1.74 -6.19
N ALA A 19 -8.39 0.83 -5.82
CA ALA A 19 -8.27 0.28 -4.47
C ALA A 19 -6.85 -0.29 -4.30
N PRO A 20 -6.26 -0.27 -3.10
CA PRO A 20 -5.06 -1.02 -2.83
C PRO A 20 -5.32 -2.52 -2.96
N THR A 21 -4.32 -3.29 -3.37
CA THR A 21 -4.36 -4.75 -3.31
C THR A 21 -4.18 -5.17 -1.86
N VAL A 22 -5.05 -6.03 -1.35
CA VAL A 22 -5.00 -6.56 0.01
C VAL A 22 -5.02 -8.07 -0.05
N ASN A 23 -3.96 -8.71 0.43
CA ASN A 23 -3.83 -10.16 0.53
C ASN A 23 -3.67 -10.56 1.99
N GLU A 24 -4.38 -11.59 2.43
CA GLU A 24 -4.17 -12.17 3.76
C GLU A 24 -2.84 -12.93 3.81
N LEU A 25 -2.07 -12.73 4.86
CA LEU A 25 -0.83 -13.47 5.08
C LEU A 25 -1.15 -14.91 5.48
N PHE A 26 -0.26 -15.82 5.13
CA PHE A 26 -0.36 -17.21 5.56
C PHE A 26 -0.48 -17.28 7.09
N GLY A 27 -1.43 -18.07 7.60
CA GLY A 27 -1.72 -18.18 9.03
C GLY A 27 -2.71 -17.14 9.58
N GLY A 28 -3.18 -16.19 8.77
CA GLY A 28 -4.20 -15.21 9.20
C GLY A 28 -3.69 -14.18 10.20
N GLU A 29 -2.37 -14.04 10.33
CA GLU A 29 -1.73 -13.16 11.31
C GLU A 29 -1.66 -11.69 10.84
N GLY A 30 -2.00 -11.41 9.59
CA GLY A 30 -1.97 -10.06 9.05
C GLY A 30 -2.33 -9.97 7.57
N TYR A 31 -2.05 -8.80 7.00
CA TYR A 31 -2.35 -8.50 5.60
C TYR A 31 -1.14 -7.85 4.92
N ALA A 32 -0.84 -8.31 3.70
CA ALA A 32 0.01 -7.59 2.78
C ALA A 32 -0.85 -6.57 2.01
N VAL A 33 -0.47 -5.30 2.11
CA VAL A 33 -1.14 -4.20 1.40
C VAL A 33 -0.18 -3.61 0.38
N GLU A 34 -0.61 -3.54 -0.87
CA GLU A 34 0.18 -3.04 -1.99
C GLU A 34 -0.57 -1.95 -2.75
N THR A 35 0.10 -0.83 -3.03
CA THR A 35 -0.46 0.27 -3.81
C THR A 35 0.62 1.02 -4.56
N VAL A 36 0.20 1.73 -5.61
CA VAL A 36 1.05 2.65 -6.36
C VAL A 36 0.74 4.07 -5.88
N VAL A 37 1.78 4.79 -5.47
CA VAL A 37 1.67 6.17 -4.99
C VAL A 37 2.59 7.11 -5.78
N PRO A 38 2.23 8.39 -5.90
CA PRO A 38 3.14 9.41 -6.45
C PRO A 38 4.45 9.48 -5.68
N LYS A 39 5.56 9.69 -6.40
CA LYS A 39 6.92 9.66 -5.83
C LYS A 39 7.14 10.74 -4.76
N ASP A 40 6.51 11.90 -4.93
CA ASP A 40 6.59 13.06 -4.04
C ASP A 40 5.86 12.86 -2.71
N GLN A 41 4.85 11.98 -2.66
CA GLN A 41 4.09 11.70 -1.42
C GLN A 41 4.79 10.70 -0.49
N ILE A 42 5.83 10.01 -0.96
CA ILE A 42 6.44 8.90 -0.22
C ILE A 42 7.01 9.34 1.14
N ASN A 43 7.61 10.53 1.21
CA ASN A 43 8.22 11.03 2.45
C ASN A 43 7.18 11.35 3.53
N ILE A 44 5.91 11.54 3.14
CA ILE A 44 4.79 11.81 4.04
C ILE A 44 4.10 10.48 4.41
N LEU A 45 3.86 9.62 3.42
CA LEU A 45 3.11 8.38 3.62
C LEU A 45 3.86 7.37 4.49
N ILE A 46 5.17 7.17 4.30
CA ILE A 46 5.92 6.18 5.09
C ILE A 46 5.79 6.40 6.61
N PRO A 47 6.05 7.61 7.16
CA PRO A 47 5.90 7.83 8.59
C PRO A 47 4.45 7.73 9.07
N GLU A 48 3.47 8.21 8.30
CA GLU A 48 2.04 8.08 8.66
C GLU A 48 1.59 6.62 8.72
N LEU A 49 1.97 5.82 7.72
CA LEU A 49 1.67 4.40 7.65
C LEU A 49 2.28 3.65 8.84
N ARG A 50 3.55 3.93 9.18
CA ARG A 50 4.19 3.35 10.37
C ARG A 50 3.45 3.75 11.65
N GLY A 51 3.08 5.02 11.79
CA GLY A 51 2.30 5.51 12.93
C GLY A 51 0.91 4.88 13.04
N SER A 52 0.34 4.43 11.92
CA SER A 52 -0.95 3.74 11.86
C SER A 52 -0.87 2.23 12.13
N GLY A 53 0.34 1.68 12.28
CA GLY A 53 0.57 0.26 12.59
C GLY A 53 1.05 -0.60 11.42
N ALA A 54 1.41 0.00 10.28
CA ALA A 54 2.06 -0.73 9.19
C ALA A 54 3.52 -1.05 9.54
N SER A 55 3.92 -2.30 9.33
CA SER A 55 5.30 -2.79 9.48
C SER A 55 5.84 -3.34 8.16
N ASP A 56 7.14 -3.65 8.12
CA ASP A 56 7.78 -4.44 7.05
C ASP A 56 7.52 -3.92 5.62
N MET A 57 7.67 -2.61 5.42
CA MET A 57 7.44 -1.95 4.13
C MET A 57 8.58 -2.18 3.14
N LEU A 58 8.23 -2.66 1.95
CA LEU A 58 9.09 -2.69 0.77
C LEU A 58 8.64 -1.62 -0.23
N LYS A 59 9.60 -0.86 -0.77
CA LYS A 59 9.35 0.14 -1.82
C LYS A 59 10.14 -0.20 -3.08
N TYR A 60 9.46 -0.19 -4.22
CA TYR A 60 10.06 -0.33 -5.55
C TYR A 60 9.61 0.82 -6.46
N LEU A 61 10.42 1.14 -7.48
CA LEU A 61 10.04 2.07 -8.54
C LEU A 61 9.36 1.29 -9.65
N PHE A 62 8.10 1.61 -9.94
CA PHE A 62 7.36 1.02 -11.05
C PHE A 62 7.37 1.99 -12.24
N GLN A 63 7.90 1.56 -13.38
CA GLN A 63 7.86 2.32 -14.63
C GLN A 63 7.21 1.45 -15.71
N LYS A 64 5.99 1.81 -16.13
CA LYS A 64 5.34 1.15 -17.27
C LYS A 64 5.77 1.84 -18.56
N SER A 65 6.64 1.18 -19.32
CA SER A 65 6.93 1.61 -20.69
C SER A 65 5.78 1.18 -21.59
N PHE A 66 5.10 2.15 -22.20
CA PHE A 66 4.23 1.86 -23.34
C PHE A 66 5.15 1.88 -24.56
N ALA A 67 5.48 0.70 -25.10
CA ALA A 67 6.10 0.64 -26.40
C ALA A 67 5.14 1.29 -27.40
N ASN A 68 5.55 2.41 -28.00
CA ASN A 68 4.80 3.01 -29.08
C ASN A 68 4.94 2.05 -30.28
N PRO A 69 3.85 1.45 -30.79
CA PRO A 69 3.94 0.74 -32.05
C PRO A 69 4.34 1.76 -33.11
N ILE A 70 5.51 1.55 -33.70
CA ILE A 70 6.00 2.30 -34.87
C ILE A 70 5.05 2.05 -36.03
#